data_AF-A0A7S2M4A7-F1
#
_entry.id   AF-A0A7S2M4A7-F1
#
_cell.length_a   1.000
_cell.length_b   1.000
_cell.length_c   1.000
_cell.angle_alpha   90.00
_cell.angle_beta   90.00
_cell.angle_gamma   90.00
#
_symmetry.space_group_name_H-M   'P 1'
#
loop_
_entity.id
_entity.type
_entity.pdbx_description
1 polymer ?
#
loop_
_entity_poly.entity_id
_entity_poly.type
_entity_poly.pdbx_seq_one_letter_code
_entity_poly.pdbx_strand_id
1 'polypeptide(L)'
;SEAEDALHLVLQEGDDEVSEAAESALWASWTASGDEAVDVVMRHGLNFMAGGKLDKAIQAFSEAVERLPTFAEGWNKRATACFLAERFDEAVEDCERVLALKPRHFGCLSGLGVCYLRKEEERHALSWLRKALKVNPRNADVQRIVADLEARSAYALLRPRITQVLAELRSDREPMAAAVEAAAEAAAAVNLTSQVRAEWDVHRVEDSDKYTYYFRVSVECLRGPRVSGAARYYALKREGGSVFPISRVTQGPAAFTLEPGDAYRYSFMLTVAEELVAARGGLLLRSAEGDQMCEVALGNLALCGFAPADADADAVGVGASAPGPPLVEAVSEAELARLNEGYNFMGRLEIRIDE
;
A
#
# COMPACT_ATOMS: atom_id res chain seq x y z
N SER A 1 -0.27 21.77 23.89
CA SER A 1 -1.15 22.39 24.92
C SER A 1 -2.51 21.72 24.84
N GLU A 2 -3.39 21.85 25.84
CA GLU A 2 -4.76 21.27 25.77
C GLU A 2 -5.51 21.72 24.50
N ALA A 3 -5.30 22.97 24.07
CA ALA A 3 -5.85 23.48 22.82
C ALA A 3 -5.30 22.76 21.57
N GLU A 4 -3.99 22.53 21.48
CA GLU A 4 -3.41 21.74 20.38
C GLU A 4 -3.87 20.29 20.41
N ASP A 5 -4.02 19.69 21.59
CA ASP A 5 -4.50 18.31 21.73
C ASP A 5 -5.95 18.20 21.24
N ALA A 6 -6.81 19.18 21.56
CA ALA A 6 -8.16 19.27 21.04
C ALA A 6 -8.18 19.45 19.52
N LEU A 7 -7.35 20.35 18.97
CA LEU A 7 -7.24 20.54 17.52
C LEU A 7 -6.76 19.27 16.80
N HIS A 8 -5.81 18.54 17.39
CA HIS A 8 -5.36 17.26 16.84
C HIS A 8 -6.43 16.18 16.87
N LEU A 9 -7.30 16.15 17.88
CA LEU A 9 -8.45 15.24 17.91
C LEU A 9 -9.43 15.58 16.79
N VAL A 10 -9.75 16.86 16.65
CA VAL A 10 -10.64 17.36 15.58
C VAL A 10 -10.07 17.06 14.19
N LEU A 11 -8.77 17.22 14.00
CA LEU A 11 -8.06 16.89 12.75
C LEU A 11 -8.17 15.39 12.39
N GLN A 12 -8.26 14.51 13.39
CA GLN A 12 -8.35 13.06 13.19
C GLN A 12 -9.79 12.57 12.99
N GLU A 13 -10.74 13.14 13.72
CA GLU A 13 -12.11 12.61 13.84
C GLU A 13 -13.19 13.47 13.15
N GLY A 14 -12.88 14.71 12.77
CA GLY A 14 -13.83 15.64 12.17
C GLY A 14 -14.38 15.17 10.82
N ASP A 15 -15.19 15.99 10.16
CA ASP A 15 -15.42 15.87 8.71
C ASP A 15 -14.34 16.67 7.93
N ASP A 16 -14.44 16.71 6.60
CA ASP A 16 -13.45 17.37 5.75
C ASP A 16 -13.28 18.86 6.12
N GLU A 17 -14.38 19.60 6.21
CA GLU A 17 -14.39 21.04 6.51
C GLU A 17 -13.85 21.34 7.91
N VAL A 18 -14.29 20.57 8.91
CA VAL A 18 -13.87 20.75 10.30
C VAL A 18 -12.38 20.40 10.48
N SER A 19 -11.88 19.40 9.75
CA SER A 19 -10.47 19.02 9.79
C SER A 19 -9.56 20.06 9.16
N GLU A 20 -9.97 20.65 8.03
CA GLU A 20 -9.24 21.75 7.38
C GLU A 20 -9.14 22.98 8.29
N ALA A 21 -10.21 23.30 9.01
CA ALA A 21 -10.21 24.39 10.00
C ALA A 21 -9.25 24.09 11.17
N ALA A 22 -9.24 22.85 11.67
CA ALA A 22 -8.31 22.44 12.73
C ALA A 22 -6.85 22.47 12.27
N GLU A 23 -6.58 22.00 11.05
CA GLU A 23 -5.26 22.11 10.41
C GLU A 23 -4.79 23.56 10.34
N SER A 24 -5.67 24.45 9.86
CA SER A 24 -5.37 25.88 9.74
C SER A 24 -5.08 26.53 11.10
N ALA A 25 -5.84 26.16 12.14
CA ALA A 25 -5.63 26.65 13.50
C ALA A 25 -4.30 26.15 14.09
N LEU A 26 -3.92 24.89 13.84
CA LEU A 26 -2.61 24.37 14.24
C LEU A 26 -1.47 25.14 13.57
N TRP A 27 -1.55 25.36 12.26
CA TRP A 27 -0.56 26.18 11.55
C TRP A 27 -0.47 27.59 12.09
N ALA A 28 -1.60 28.26 12.34
CA ALA A 28 -1.62 29.59 12.95
C ALA A 28 -0.95 29.59 14.32
N SER A 29 -1.18 28.56 15.14
CA SER A 29 -0.51 28.42 16.44
C SER A 29 0.99 28.16 16.33
N TRP A 30 1.44 27.40 15.32
CA TRP A 30 2.85 27.03 15.17
C TRP A 30 3.69 28.12 14.53
N THR A 31 3.08 28.97 13.71
CA THR A 31 3.76 30.07 13.00
C THR A 31 3.97 31.31 13.86
N ALA A 32 3.26 31.44 14.98
CA ALA A 32 3.46 32.53 15.92
C ALA A 32 4.64 32.22 16.85
N SER A 33 5.77 32.92 16.67
CA SER A 33 6.94 32.73 17.55
C SER A 33 6.78 33.36 18.92
N GLY A 34 5.96 34.41 19.03
CA GLY A 34 5.84 35.24 20.23
C GLY A 34 6.99 36.22 20.43
N ASP A 35 7.93 36.30 19.47
CA ASP A 35 9.08 37.19 19.47
C ASP A 35 9.15 37.96 18.13
N GLU A 36 8.95 39.28 18.19
CA GLU A 36 8.92 40.13 17.00
C GLU A 36 10.23 40.08 16.19
N ALA A 37 11.38 39.96 16.85
CA ALA A 37 12.66 39.88 16.16
C ALA A 37 12.79 38.56 15.40
N VAL A 38 12.31 37.46 15.99
CA VAL A 38 12.24 36.15 15.30
C VAL A 38 11.27 36.23 14.12
N ASP A 39 10.08 36.83 14.29
CA ASP A 39 9.09 36.96 13.23
C ASP A 39 9.61 37.78 12.02
N VAL A 40 10.40 38.82 12.27
CA VAL A 40 11.06 39.60 11.21
C VAL A 40 12.05 38.75 10.42
N VAL A 41 12.91 38.00 11.12
CA VAL A 41 13.91 37.12 10.50
C VAL A 41 13.22 35.98 9.72
N MET A 42 12.15 35.40 10.27
CA MET A 42 11.33 34.40 9.59
C MET A 42 10.75 34.95 8.29
N ARG A 43 10.21 36.18 8.29
CA ARG A 43 9.69 36.83 7.07
C ARG A 43 10.78 37.04 6.02
N HIS A 44 11.99 37.42 6.42
CA HIS A 44 13.12 37.51 5.49
C HIS A 44 13.48 36.16 4.89
N GLY A 45 13.55 35.10 5.71
CA GLY A 45 13.82 33.74 5.25
C GLY A 45 12.77 33.26 4.23
N LEU A 46 11.49 33.49 4.51
CA LEU A 46 10.39 33.17 3.60
C LEU A 46 10.51 33.93 2.26
N ASN A 47 10.84 35.22 2.29
CA ASN A 47 11.06 36.01 1.08
C ASN A 47 12.25 35.52 0.25
N PHE A 48 13.36 35.14 0.90
CA PHE A 48 14.51 34.55 0.19
C PHE A 48 14.16 33.21 -0.42
N MET A 49 13.43 32.35 0.30
CA MET A 49 13.00 31.04 -0.16
C MET A 49 12.06 31.16 -1.36
N ALA A 50 11.06 32.05 -1.30
CA ALA A 50 10.16 32.34 -2.42
C ALA A 50 10.90 32.88 -3.66
N GLY A 51 12.00 33.61 -3.45
CA GLY A 51 12.87 34.10 -4.51
C GLY A 51 13.94 33.11 -4.99
N GLY A 52 13.92 31.85 -4.53
CA GLY A 52 14.91 30.82 -4.89
C GLY A 52 16.32 31.05 -4.32
N LYS A 53 16.51 32.01 -3.42
CA LYS A 53 17.80 32.32 -2.78
C LYS A 53 17.98 31.44 -1.54
N LEU A 54 18.11 30.15 -1.77
CA LEU A 54 18.01 29.12 -0.73
C LEU A 54 19.06 29.27 0.38
N ASP A 55 20.32 29.55 0.06
CA ASP A 55 21.36 29.76 1.08
C ASP A 55 21.05 30.95 2.00
N LYS A 56 20.47 32.03 1.45
CA LYS A 56 20.06 33.19 2.24
C LYS A 56 18.84 32.88 3.12
N ALA A 57 17.94 32.04 2.63
CA ALA A 57 16.82 31.55 3.41
C ALA A 57 17.31 30.69 4.59
N ILE A 58 18.22 29.75 4.34
CA ILE A 58 18.84 28.90 5.36
C ILE A 58 19.58 29.76 6.40
N GLN A 59 20.31 30.80 5.98
CA GLN A 59 20.97 31.72 6.89
C GLN A 59 19.97 32.45 7.79
N ALA A 60 18.89 33.00 7.23
CA ALA A 60 17.86 33.67 8.01
C ALA A 60 17.17 32.71 8.99
N PHE A 61 16.78 31.52 8.55
CA PHE A 61 16.17 30.54 9.44
C PHE A 61 17.16 30.02 10.51
N SER A 62 18.47 29.97 10.21
CA SER A 62 19.50 29.66 11.21
C SER A 62 19.56 30.71 12.31
N GLU A 63 19.52 32.00 11.94
CA GLU A 63 19.42 33.08 12.93
C GLU A 63 18.13 32.96 13.78
N ALA A 64 17.00 32.60 13.17
CA ALA A 64 15.74 32.40 13.89
C ALA A 64 15.86 31.28 14.95
N VAL A 65 16.46 30.13 14.60
CA VAL A 65 16.60 29.00 15.53
C VAL A 65 17.72 29.20 16.56
N GLU A 66 18.72 30.03 16.29
CA GLU A 66 19.72 30.45 17.28
C GLU A 66 19.10 31.38 18.34
N ARG A 67 18.25 32.32 17.91
CA ARG A 67 17.54 33.24 18.79
C ARG A 67 16.49 32.54 19.64
N LEU A 68 15.71 31.65 19.04
CA LEU A 68 14.64 30.91 19.73
C LEU A 68 14.69 29.41 19.40
N PRO A 69 15.58 28.64 20.05
CA PRO A 69 15.78 27.21 19.75
C PRO A 69 14.58 26.29 20.02
N THR A 70 13.57 26.80 20.73
CA THR A 70 12.31 26.12 21.06
C THR A 70 11.19 26.42 20.05
N PHE A 71 11.42 27.30 19.08
CA PHE A 71 10.44 27.62 18.04
C PHE A 71 10.51 26.61 16.90
N ALA A 72 9.62 25.60 16.96
CA ALA A 72 9.60 24.49 16.01
C ALA A 72 9.49 24.95 14.54
N GLU A 73 8.70 25.99 14.25
CA GLU A 73 8.51 26.42 12.86
C GLU A 73 9.77 27.04 12.23
N GLY A 74 10.68 27.61 13.03
CA GLY A 74 11.99 28.04 12.54
C GLY A 74 12.81 26.88 11.99
N TRP A 75 12.84 25.77 12.72
CA TRP A 75 13.49 24.53 12.28
C TRP A 75 12.78 23.93 11.05
N ASN A 76 11.44 23.91 11.04
CA ASN A 76 10.65 23.39 9.92
C ASN A 76 10.90 24.17 8.61
N LYS A 77 10.98 25.51 8.70
CA LYS A 77 11.29 26.34 7.53
C LYS A 77 12.74 26.21 7.09
N ARG A 78 13.70 26.04 8.01
CA ARG A 78 15.08 25.70 7.65
C ARG A 78 15.16 24.35 6.95
N ALA A 79 14.50 23.33 7.48
CA ALA A 79 14.39 22.01 6.84
C ALA A 79 13.84 22.10 5.42
N THR A 80 12.79 22.89 5.21
CA THR A 80 12.19 23.13 3.89
C THR A 80 13.19 23.78 2.94
N ALA A 81 13.93 24.80 3.39
CA ALA A 81 14.94 25.46 2.57
C ALA A 81 16.13 24.53 2.24
N CYS A 82 16.57 23.71 3.20
CA CYS A 82 17.59 22.66 2.99
C CYS A 82 17.11 21.62 1.97
N PHE A 83 15.86 21.16 2.08
CA PHE A 83 15.27 20.22 1.12
C PHE A 83 15.24 20.79 -0.30
N LEU A 84 14.81 22.04 -0.46
CA LEU A 84 14.79 22.72 -1.75
C LEU A 84 16.20 22.91 -2.33
N ALA A 85 17.21 23.00 -1.46
CA ALA A 85 18.62 23.09 -1.83
C ALA A 85 19.26 21.70 -2.05
N GLU A 86 18.47 20.63 -2.02
CA GLU A 86 18.91 19.23 -2.13
C GLU A 86 19.87 18.78 -1.01
N ARG A 87 19.85 19.49 0.12
CA ARG A 87 20.59 19.18 1.35
C ARG A 87 19.73 18.30 2.26
N PHE A 88 19.47 17.06 1.81
CA PHE A 88 18.47 16.19 2.43
C PHE A 88 18.82 15.76 3.86
N ASP A 89 20.11 15.50 4.15
CA ASP A 89 20.52 15.08 5.51
C ASP A 89 20.30 16.21 6.54
N GLU A 90 20.65 17.45 6.19
CA GLU A 90 20.40 18.61 7.03
C GLU A 90 18.90 18.88 7.21
N ALA A 91 18.10 18.66 6.15
CA ALA A 91 16.65 18.73 6.25
C ALA A 91 16.08 17.68 7.23
N VAL A 92 16.66 16.47 7.25
CA VAL A 92 16.27 15.40 8.18
C VAL A 92 16.64 15.79 9.61
N GLU A 93 17.85 16.28 9.88
CA GLU A 93 18.28 16.74 11.21
C GLU A 93 17.36 17.85 11.77
N ASP A 94 17.02 18.84 10.93
CA ASP A 94 16.10 19.91 11.32
C ASP A 94 14.68 19.38 11.59
N CYS A 95 14.21 18.43 10.77
CA CYS A 95 12.94 17.78 11.01
C CYS A 95 12.91 16.99 12.33
N GLU A 96 13.97 16.25 12.65
CA GLU A 96 14.09 15.56 13.95
C GLU A 96 14.01 16.54 15.11
N ARG A 97 14.60 17.73 14.95
CA ARG A 97 14.49 18.81 15.94
C ARG A 97 13.06 19.34 16.07
N VAL A 98 12.33 19.50 14.97
CA VAL A 98 10.90 19.85 14.99
C VAL A 98 10.12 18.79 15.77
N LEU A 99 10.32 17.51 15.49
CA LEU A 99 9.58 16.42 16.12
C LEU A 99 9.92 16.25 17.61
N ALA A 100 11.13 16.60 18.03
CA ALA A 100 11.50 16.67 19.44
C ALA A 100 10.71 17.77 20.20
N LEU A 101 10.39 18.88 19.53
CA LEU A 101 9.60 19.99 20.10
C LEU A 101 8.09 19.77 19.95
N LYS A 102 7.67 19.18 18.83
CA LYS A 102 6.28 18.96 18.41
C LYS A 102 6.13 17.56 17.76
N PRO A 103 5.94 16.50 18.56
CA PRO A 103 5.87 15.12 18.05
C PRO A 103 4.75 14.85 17.04
N ARG A 104 3.68 15.67 17.06
CA ARG A 104 2.53 15.59 16.15
C ARG A 104 2.56 16.65 15.03
N HIS A 105 3.74 17.20 14.70
CA HIS A 105 3.86 18.18 13.62
C HIS A 105 3.70 17.52 12.24
N PHE A 106 2.48 17.47 11.72
CA PHE A 106 2.13 16.70 10.52
C PHE A 106 2.89 17.19 9.26
N GLY A 107 3.17 18.49 9.13
CA GLY A 107 3.97 19.02 8.01
C GLY A 107 5.44 18.57 8.03
N CYS A 108 5.97 18.26 9.21
CA CYS A 108 7.34 17.77 9.34
C CYS A 108 7.40 16.25 9.19
N LEU A 109 6.41 15.52 9.72
CA LEU A 109 6.28 14.08 9.47
C LEU A 109 6.18 13.77 7.96
N SER A 110 5.39 14.54 7.21
CA SER A 110 5.32 14.42 5.76
C SER A 110 6.62 14.87 5.08
N GLY A 111 7.22 15.98 5.54
CA GLY A 111 8.52 16.48 5.07
C GLY A 111 9.64 15.45 5.18
N LEU A 112 9.78 14.75 6.32
CA LEU A 112 10.71 13.63 6.49
C LEU A 112 10.45 12.53 5.48
N GLY A 113 9.19 12.14 5.33
CA GLY A 113 8.77 11.15 4.34
C GLY A 113 9.26 11.49 2.94
N VAL A 114 9.07 12.74 2.51
CA VAL A 114 9.51 13.23 1.20
C VAL A 114 11.04 13.34 1.12
N CYS A 115 11.75 13.71 2.19
CA CYS A 115 13.21 13.69 2.22
C CYS A 115 13.76 12.28 1.95
N TYR A 116 13.22 11.26 2.62
CA TYR A 116 13.62 9.87 2.39
C TYR A 116 13.25 9.38 0.99
N LEU A 117 12.18 9.87 0.37
CA LEU A 117 11.89 9.57 -1.05
C LEU A 117 12.96 10.13 -1.98
N ARG A 118 13.44 11.36 -1.72
CA ARG A 118 14.53 11.96 -2.51
C ARG A 118 15.87 11.26 -2.30
N LYS A 119 16.04 10.59 -1.17
CA LYS A 119 17.16 9.69 -0.88
C LYS A 119 16.97 8.27 -1.43
N GLU A 120 15.88 8.00 -2.15
CA GLU A 120 15.52 6.67 -2.67
C GLU A 120 15.30 5.59 -1.58
N GLU A 121 15.07 6.02 -0.34
CA GLU A 121 14.83 5.16 0.82
C GLU A 121 13.32 4.98 1.07
N GLU A 122 12.64 4.31 0.14
CA GLU A 122 11.18 4.20 0.12
C GLU A 122 10.57 3.60 1.40
N ARG A 123 11.29 2.68 2.05
CA ARG A 123 10.83 2.05 3.29
C ARG A 123 10.80 3.05 4.45
N HIS A 124 11.85 3.86 4.60
CA HIS A 124 11.87 4.92 5.61
C HIS A 124 10.82 5.99 5.29
N ALA A 125 10.70 6.37 4.02
CA ALA A 125 9.68 7.30 3.56
C ALA A 125 8.27 6.84 3.95
N LEU A 126 7.91 5.60 3.60
CA LEU A 126 6.59 5.02 3.88
C LEU A 126 6.28 4.99 5.38
N SER A 127 7.27 4.68 6.23
CA SER A 127 7.12 4.72 7.69
C SER A 127 6.77 6.12 8.20
N TRP A 128 7.48 7.16 7.75
CA TRP A 128 7.22 8.55 8.16
C TRP A 128 5.91 9.09 7.60
N LEU A 129 5.57 8.80 6.34
CA LEU A 129 4.31 9.22 5.72
C LEU A 129 3.10 8.56 6.40
N ARG A 130 3.20 7.28 6.84
CA ARG A 130 2.15 6.65 7.65
C ARG A 130 1.98 7.33 9.01
N LYS A 131 3.07 7.74 9.66
CA LYS A 131 2.98 8.55 10.89
C LYS A 131 2.30 9.89 10.62
N ALA A 132 2.58 10.53 9.48
CA ALA A 132 1.91 11.75 9.07
C ALA A 132 0.38 11.53 8.90
N LEU A 133 -0.04 10.47 8.20
CA LEU A 133 -1.46 10.11 8.06
C LEU A 133 -2.12 9.71 9.38
N LYS A 134 -1.37 9.18 10.35
CA LYS A 134 -1.92 8.94 11.69
C LYS A 134 -2.30 10.25 12.38
N VAL A 135 -1.61 11.36 12.08
CA VAL A 135 -1.91 12.68 12.67
C VAL A 135 -2.91 13.48 11.84
N ASN A 136 -2.73 13.50 10.52
CA ASN A 136 -3.62 14.15 9.55
C ASN A 136 -4.08 13.11 8.51
N PRO A 137 -5.12 12.32 8.80
CA PRO A 137 -5.57 11.24 7.93
C PRO A 137 -6.08 11.70 6.58
N ARG A 138 -6.51 12.97 6.46
CA ARG A 138 -7.14 13.55 5.27
C ARG A 138 -6.17 14.24 4.31
N ASN A 139 -4.87 14.23 4.60
CA ASN A 139 -3.90 14.84 3.69
C ASN A 139 -3.82 14.07 2.36
N ALA A 140 -4.51 14.56 1.34
CA ALA A 140 -4.66 13.89 0.04
C ALA A 140 -3.33 13.62 -0.68
N ASP A 141 -2.36 14.53 -0.56
CA ASP A 141 -1.03 14.35 -1.14
C ASP A 141 -0.28 13.21 -0.47
N VAL A 142 -0.27 13.16 0.86
CA VAL A 142 0.37 12.08 1.61
C VAL A 142 -0.36 10.76 1.35
N GLN A 143 -1.70 10.73 1.30
CA GLN A 143 -2.48 9.54 0.96
C GLN A 143 -2.07 8.99 -0.42
N ARG A 144 -1.98 9.86 -1.43
CA ARG A 144 -1.58 9.48 -2.78
C ARG A 144 -0.17 8.90 -2.81
N ILE A 145 0.79 9.53 -2.12
CA ILE A 145 2.17 9.04 -2.06
C ILE A 145 2.25 7.69 -1.35
N VAL A 146 1.58 7.54 -0.21
CA VAL A 146 1.52 6.26 0.53
C VAL A 146 0.90 5.17 -0.33
N ALA A 147 -0.24 5.45 -0.98
CA ALA A 147 -0.91 4.50 -1.85
C ALA A 147 -0.01 4.03 -3.01
N ASP A 148 0.75 4.95 -3.63
CA ASP A 148 1.71 4.63 -4.69
C ASP A 148 2.87 3.76 -4.18
N LEU A 149 3.49 4.13 -3.06
CA LEU A 149 4.59 3.36 -2.46
C LEU A 149 4.14 1.95 -2.06
N GLU A 150 2.96 1.84 -1.48
CA GLU A 150 2.38 0.55 -1.11
C GLU A 150 2.06 -0.30 -2.34
N ALA A 151 1.61 0.31 -3.43
CA ALA A 151 1.39 -0.38 -4.68
C ALA A 151 2.69 -0.91 -5.28
N ARG A 152 3.73 -0.07 -5.34
CA ARG A 152 5.05 -0.46 -5.83
C ARG A 152 5.66 -1.57 -5.00
N SER A 153 5.59 -1.46 -3.68
CA SER A 153 6.03 -2.52 -2.75
C SER A 153 5.26 -3.82 -2.99
N ALA A 154 3.92 -3.78 -3.04
CA ALA A 154 3.11 -4.96 -3.27
C ALA A 154 3.41 -5.66 -4.61
N TYR A 155 3.59 -4.89 -5.69
CA TYR A 155 3.97 -5.46 -7.00
C TYR A 155 5.39 -6.01 -7.01
N ALA A 156 6.34 -5.34 -6.37
CA ALA A 156 7.71 -5.84 -6.26
C ALA A 156 7.75 -7.21 -5.57
N LEU A 157 6.94 -7.40 -4.54
CA LEU A 157 6.81 -8.67 -3.81
C LEU A 157 6.11 -9.75 -4.66
N LEU A 158 5.08 -9.40 -5.43
CA LEU A 158 4.36 -10.37 -6.28
C LEU A 158 5.11 -10.75 -7.56
N ARG A 159 6.02 -9.92 -8.07
CA ARG A 159 6.64 -10.11 -9.38
C ARG A 159 7.39 -11.45 -9.55
N PRO A 160 8.26 -11.89 -8.60
CA PRO A 160 8.93 -13.19 -8.71
C PRO A 160 7.92 -14.34 -8.79
N ARG A 161 6.86 -14.25 -7.97
CA ARG A 161 5.81 -15.25 -7.95
C ARG A 161 5.02 -15.30 -9.25
N ILE A 162 4.54 -14.15 -9.73
CA ILE A 162 3.81 -14.07 -11.00
C ILE A 162 4.66 -14.69 -12.12
N THR A 163 5.96 -14.39 -12.15
CA THR A 163 6.90 -14.94 -13.13
C THR A 163 6.99 -16.46 -13.04
N GLN A 164 7.10 -17.01 -11.83
CA GLN A 164 7.10 -18.44 -11.58
C GLN A 164 5.80 -19.10 -12.06
N VAL A 165 4.64 -18.59 -11.65
CA VAL A 165 3.33 -19.17 -11.99
C VAL A 165 3.08 -19.15 -13.50
N LEU A 166 3.49 -18.08 -14.19
CA LEU A 166 3.43 -18.02 -15.66
C LEU A 166 4.32 -19.08 -16.32
N ALA A 167 5.52 -19.34 -15.79
CA ALA A 167 6.39 -20.38 -16.31
C ALA A 167 5.80 -21.79 -16.11
N GLU A 168 5.20 -22.04 -14.94
CA GLU A 168 4.51 -23.31 -14.65
C GLU A 168 3.35 -23.56 -15.62
N LEU A 169 2.49 -22.56 -15.84
CA LEU A 169 1.37 -22.63 -16.80
C LEU A 169 1.82 -22.90 -18.24
N ARG A 170 2.95 -22.33 -18.69
CA ARG A 170 3.51 -22.62 -20.02
C ARG A 170 3.95 -24.06 -20.17
N SER A 171 4.48 -24.64 -19.09
CA SER A 171 5.09 -25.97 -19.12
C SER A 171 4.10 -27.13 -18.96
N ASP A 172 2.82 -26.85 -18.73
CA ASP A 172 1.79 -27.85 -18.36
C ASP A 172 2.20 -28.76 -17.20
N ARG A 173 3.14 -28.30 -16.37
CA ARG A 173 3.55 -29.02 -15.17
C ARG A 173 2.52 -28.79 -14.08
N GLU A 174 1.93 -29.90 -13.62
CA GLU A 174 1.29 -29.91 -12.31
C GLU A 174 2.35 -29.62 -11.23
N PRO A 175 1.96 -28.96 -10.12
CA PRO A 175 2.86 -28.80 -8.99
C PRO A 175 3.29 -30.17 -8.47
N MET A 176 4.59 -30.37 -8.25
CA MET A 176 5.06 -31.61 -7.62
C MET A 176 4.44 -31.73 -6.23
N ALA A 177 3.69 -32.81 -5.98
CA ALA A 177 3.02 -33.07 -4.69
C ALA A 177 3.98 -32.94 -3.48
N ALA A 178 5.22 -33.40 -3.63
CA ALA A 178 6.26 -33.28 -2.60
C ALA A 178 6.68 -31.81 -2.32
N ALA A 179 6.58 -30.92 -3.31
CA ALA A 179 6.87 -29.50 -3.14
C ALA A 179 5.69 -28.74 -2.50
N VAL A 180 4.46 -29.25 -2.64
CA VAL A 180 3.26 -28.74 -1.94
C VAL A 180 3.33 -29.11 -0.45
N GLU A 181 3.69 -30.35 -0.12
CA GLU A 181 3.88 -30.78 1.28
C GLU A 181 5.06 -30.06 1.96
N ALA A 182 6.21 -29.94 1.28
CA ALA A 182 7.37 -29.23 1.83
C ALA A 182 7.12 -27.72 2.05
N ALA A 183 6.34 -27.08 1.18
CA ALA A 183 5.92 -25.68 1.36
C ALA A 183 4.92 -25.51 2.52
N ALA A 184 4.04 -26.49 2.74
CA ALA A 184 3.11 -26.51 3.87
C ALA A 184 3.84 -26.71 5.22
N GLU A 185 4.87 -27.57 5.26
CA GLU A 185 5.72 -27.77 6.44
C GLU A 185 6.61 -26.56 6.75
N ALA A 186 7.21 -25.93 5.74
CA ALA A 186 8.01 -24.71 5.92
C ALA A 186 7.17 -23.50 6.38
N ALA A 187 5.91 -23.41 5.95
CA ALA A 187 4.96 -22.38 6.37
C ALA A 187 4.45 -22.55 7.82
N ALA A 188 4.67 -23.71 8.45
CA ALA A 188 4.28 -23.95 9.84
C ALA A 188 5.10 -23.14 10.87
N ALA A 189 6.19 -22.47 10.44
CA ALA A 189 7.10 -21.76 11.32
C ALA A 189 6.68 -20.31 11.69
N VAL A 190 5.74 -19.67 10.99
CA VAL A 190 4.99 -18.47 11.46
C VAL A 190 3.61 -18.51 10.79
N ASN A 191 2.57 -18.81 11.57
CA ASN A 191 1.42 -19.59 11.11
C ASN A 191 0.23 -18.74 10.60
N LEU A 192 0.43 -17.89 9.58
CA LEU A 192 -0.68 -17.25 8.85
C LEU A 192 -1.43 -18.26 7.94
N THR A 193 -0.91 -19.48 7.78
CA THR A 193 -1.46 -20.53 6.91
C THR A 193 -2.76 -21.12 7.41
N SER A 194 -2.87 -21.23 8.73
CA SER A 194 -4.11 -21.64 9.42
C SER A 194 -5.07 -20.48 9.67
N GLN A 195 -4.68 -19.25 9.33
CA GLN A 195 -5.36 -18.03 9.71
C GLN A 195 -6.23 -17.46 8.61
N VAL A 196 -5.89 -17.67 7.34
CA VAL A 196 -6.69 -17.17 6.21
C VAL A 196 -6.97 -18.29 5.22
N ARG A 197 -8.23 -18.40 4.80
CA ARG A 197 -8.66 -19.24 3.68
C ARG A 197 -9.03 -18.35 2.50
N ALA A 198 -8.48 -18.64 1.33
CA ALA A 198 -8.91 -17.99 0.11
C ALA A 198 -9.29 -19.04 -0.94
N GLU A 199 -10.50 -18.92 -1.45
CA GLU A 199 -11.09 -19.79 -2.45
C GLU A 199 -11.56 -18.96 -3.63
N TRP A 200 -11.62 -19.59 -4.78
CA TRP A 200 -12.15 -18.97 -5.98
C TRP A 200 -12.73 -20.00 -6.94
N ASP A 201 -13.67 -19.53 -7.75
CA ASP A 201 -14.33 -20.26 -8.81
C ASP A 201 -14.41 -19.39 -10.07
N VAL A 202 -14.34 -20.05 -11.23
CA VAL A 202 -14.34 -19.40 -12.53
C VAL A 202 -15.38 -20.07 -13.42
N HIS A 203 -16.33 -19.26 -13.88
CA HIS A 203 -17.45 -19.69 -14.70
C HIS A 203 -17.41 -19.03 -16.07
N ARG A 204 -17.60 -19.80 -17.13
CA ARG A 204 -17.82 -19.23 -18.48
C ARG A 204 -19.24 -18.70 -18.57
N VAL A 205 -19.43 -17.52 -19.16
CA VAL A 205 -20.76 -16.95 -19.41
C VAL A 205 -21.32 -17.53 -20.70
N GLU A 206 -22.54 -18.07 -20.67
CA GLU A 206 -23.25 -18.53 -21.88
C GLU A 206 -23.56 -17.37 -22.85
N ASP A 207 -23.65 -17.68 -24.14
CA ASP A 207 -24.12 -16.78 -25.21
C ASP A 207 -23.40 -15.43 -25.35
N SER A 208 -22.18 -15.30 -24.81
CA SER A 208 -21.35 -14.12 -25.05
C SER A 208 -20.62 -14.22 -26.39
N ASP A 209 -20.73 -13.21 -27.25
CA ASP A 209 -20.03 -13.09 -28.55
C ASP A 209 -18.48 -13.20 -28.46
N LYS A 210 -17.94 -13.12 -27.25
CA LYS A 210 -16.51 -13.21 -26.91
C LYS A 210 -16.35 -14.18 -25.74
N TYR A 211 -15.17 -14.76 -25.53
CA TYR A 211 -14.91 -15.61 -24.36
C TYR A 211 -14.94 -14.80 -23.07
N THR A 212 -16.09 -14.80 -22.37
CA THR A 212 -16.30 -14.06 -21.13
C THR A 212 -16.35 -15.02 -19.95
N TYR A 213 -15.59 -14.68 -18.91
CA TYR A 213 -15.42 -15.45 -17.69
C TYR A 213 -15.80 -14.59 -16.49
N TYR A 214 -16.48 -15.24 -15.54
CA TYR A 214 -16.86 -14.68 -14.27
C TYR A 214 -16.01 -15.30 -13.17
N PHE A 215 -15.21 -14.48 -12.51
CA PHE A 215 -14.36 -14.90 -11.41
C PHE A 215 -15.01 -14.50 -10.09
N ARG A 216 -15.08 -15.44 -9.15
CA ARG A 216 -15.55 -15.21 -7.78
C ARG A 216 -14.46 -15.61 -6.83
N VAL A 217 -14.19 -14.77 -5.84
CA VAL A 217 -13.16 -14.99 -4.84
C VAL A 217 -13.76 -14.76 -3.47
N SER A 218 -13.49 -15.67 -2.54
CA SER A 218 -13.85 -15.58 -1.13
C SER A 218 -12.59 -15.63 -0.29
N VAL A 219 -12.39 -14.65 0.57
CA VAL A 219 -11.27 -14.58 1.51
C VAL A 219 -11.87 -14.55 2.90
N GLU A 220 -11.51 -15.50 3.74
CA GLU A 220 -12.01 -15.64 5.11
C GLU A 220 -10.83 -15.60 6.09
N CYS A 221 -10.89 -14.71 7.06
CA CYS A 221 -9.96 -14.69 8.18
C CYS A 221 -10.48 -15.64 9.25
N LEU A 222 -9.91 -16.84 9.35
CA LEU A 222 -10.32 -17.88 10.28
C LEU A 222 -9.94 -17.55 11.73
N ARG A 223 -8.68 -17.14 11.96
CA ARG A 223 -8.05 -16.92 13.27
C ARG A 223 -6.85 -15.97 13.10
N GLY A 224 -6.22 -15.51 14.19
CA GLY A 224 -4.99 -14.71 14.13
C GLY A 224 -5.24 -13.20 14.22
N PRO A 225 -4.26 -12.35 13.87
CA PRO A 225 -4.44 -10.91 13.84
C PRO A 225 -5.27 -10.50 12.63
N ARG A 226 -5.84 -9.29 12.72
CA ARG A 226 -6.53 -8.64 11.62
C ARG A 226 -5.67 -8.58 10.35
N VAL A 227 -6.26 -8.90 9.20
CA VAL A 227 -5.59 -8.89 7.89
C VAL A 227 -6.24 -7.90 6.93
N SER A 228 -5.47 -7.29 6.05
CA SER A 228 -5.99 -6.46 4.96
C SER A 228 -5.42 -6.86 3.60
N GLY A 229 -6.17 -6.62 2.54
CA GLY A 229 -5.68 -6.90 1.18
C GLY A 229 -4.64 -5.85 0.75
N ALA A 230 -3.51 -6.30 0.20
CA ALA A 230 -2.48 -5.44 -0.38
C ALA A 230 -2.52 -5.47 -1.91
N ALA A 231 -2.54 -6.66 -2.52
CA ALA A 231 -2.65 -6.84 -3.96
C ALA A 231 -3.21 -8.22 -4.31
N ARG A 232 -3.46 -8.45 -5.59
CA ARG A 232 -3.91 -9.73 -6.15
C ARG A 232 -3.39 -9.89 -7.57
N TYR A 233 -3.22 -11.13 -7.99
CA TYR A 233 -2.89 -11.47 -9.36
C TYR A 233 -3.63 -12.71 -9.85
N TYR A 234 -3.79 -12.79 -11.16
CA TYR A 234 -4.33 -13.93 -11.88
C TYR A 234 -3.44 -14.19 -13.10
N ALA A 235 -2.82 -15.36 -13.16
CA ALA A 235 -2.08 -15.85 -14.30
C ALA A 235 -3.00 -16.74 -15.13
N LEU A 236 -3.16 -16.42 -16.41
CA LEU A 236 -4.16 -17.01 -17.28
C LEU A 236 -3.47 -17.66 -18.48
N LYS A 237 -3.97 -18.82 -18.91
CA LYS A 237 -3.52 -19.54 -20.10
C LYS A 237 -4.66 -19.65 -21.08
N ARG A 238 -4.41 -19.30 -22.34
CA ARG A 238 -5.33 -19.48 -23.47
C ARG A 238 -5.07 -20.79 -24.18
N GLU A 239 -6.06 -21.25 -24.93
CA GLU A 239 -5.97 -22.43 -25.79
C GLU A 239 -4.80 -22.34 -26.78
N GLY A 240 -4.52 -21.15 -27.34
CA GLY A 240 -3.36 -20.89 -28.20
C GLY A 240 -1.98 -21.02 -27.50
N GLY A 241 -1.95 -21.37 -26.21
CA GLY A 241 -0.73 -21.58 -25.42
C GLY A 241 -0.11 -20.31 -24.82
N SER A 242 -0.63 -19.14 -25.17
CA SER A 242 -0.20 -17.87 -24.58
C SER A 242 -0.61 -17.79 -23.11
N VAL A 243 0.29 -17.22 -22.29
CA VAL A 243 0.03 -16.96 -20.87
C VAL A 243 0.27 -15.49 -20.55
N PHE A 244 -0.58 -14.91 -19.71
CA PHE A 244 -0.49 -13.52 -19.32
C PHE A 244 -1.01 -13.30 -17.89
N PRO A 245 -0.43 -12.32 -17.15
CA PRO A 245 -0.92 -11.96 -15.83
C PRO A 245 -1.91 -10.79 -15.88
N ILE A 246 -2.83 -10.77 -14.92
CA ILE A 246 -3.60 -9.59 -14.51
C ILE A 246 -3.25 -9.36 -13.05
N SER A 247 -2.78 -8.18 -12.67
CA SER A 247 -2.50 -7.85 -11.27
C SER A 247 -3.11 -6.51 -10.89
N ARG A 248 -3.62 -6.41 -9.66
CA ARG A 248 -4.13 -5.15 -9.11
C ARG A 248 -3.80 -5.02 -7.64
N VAL A 249 -3.50 -3.80 -7.21
CA VAL A 249 -3.54 -3.43 -5.79
C VAL A 249 -4.96 -3.46 -5.24
N THR A 250 -5.04 -3.71 -3.95
CA THR A 250 -6.30 -3.77 -3.19
C THR A 250 -6.49 -2.44 -2.47
N GLN A 251 -7.04 -1.45 -3.18
CA GLN A 251 -7.24 -0.08 -2.69
C GLN A 251 -8.62 0.46 -3.11
N GLY A 252 -9.04 1.57 -2.50
CA GLY A 252 -10.32 2.23 -2.78
C GLY A 252 -11.50 1.29 -2.55
N PRO A 253 -12.45 1.14 -3.50
CA PRO A 253 -13.62 0.27 -3.33
C PRO A 253 -13.27 -1.23 -3.25
N ALA A 254 -12.04 -1.59 -3.60
CA ALA A 254 -11.51 -2.95 -3.43
C ALA A 254 -10.92 -3.21 -2.04
N ALA A 255 -10.65 -2.14 -1.28
CA ALA A 255 -9.98 -2.26 0.01
C ALA A 255 -10.86 -3.05 0.96
N PHE A 256 -10.24 -3.99 1.67
CA PHE A 256 -10.91 -4.74 2.72
C PHE A 256 -9.93 -4.97 3.87
N THR A 257 -10.50 -5.04 5.06
CA THR A 257 -9.83 -5.46 6.30
C THR A 257 -10.75 -6.47 6.97
N LEU A 258 -10.18 -7.60 7.40
CA LEU A 258 -10.90 -8.71 8.00
C LEU A 258 -10.41 -8.91 9.44
N GLU A 259 -11.33 -8.82 10.38
CA GLU A 259 -11.13 -9.35 11.72
C GLU A 259 -11.28 -10.89 11.72
N PRO A 260 -10.80 -11.59 12.75
CA PRO A 260 -11.04 -13.02 12.87
C PRO A 260 -12.54 -13.36 12.88
N GLY A 261 -12.94 -14.24 11.97
CA GLY A 261 -14.32 -14.62 11.69
C GLY A 261 -14.96 -13.88 10.50
N ASP A 262 -14.33 -12.80 10.01
CA ASP A 262 -14.85 -12.05 8.86
C ASP A 262 -14.52 -12.74 7.53
N ALA A 263 -15.39 -12.51 6.55
CA ALA A 263 -15.16 -12.91 5.18
C ALA A 263 -15.39 -11.74 4.22
N TYR A 264 -14.53 -11.63 3.21
CA TYR A 264 -14.66 -10.72 2.08
C TYR A 264 -14.84 -11.51 0.80
N ARG A 265 -15.96 -11.25 0.12
CA ARG A 265 -16.30 -11.89 -1.16
C ARG A 265 -16.33 -10.85 -2.25
N TYR A 266 -15.68 -11.14 -3.37
CA TYR A 266 -15.67 -10.25 -4.51
C TYR A 266 -15.69 -11.00 -5.83
N SER A 267 -16.22 -10.34 -6.86
CA SER A 267 -16.31 -10.91 -8.19
C SER A 267 -15.88 -9.92 -9.26
N PHE A 268 -15.45 -10.43 -10.41
CA PHE A 268 -15.15 -9.61 -11.58
C PHE A 268 -15.39 -10.38 -12.87
N MET A 269 -15.71 -9.64 -13.93
CA MET A 269 -15.82 -10.18 -15.27
C MET A 269 -14.55 -9.95 -16.06
N LEU A 270 -14.12 -10.96 -16.79
CA LEU A 270 -13.01 -10.90 -17.72
C LEU A 270 -13.46 -11.36 -19.10
N THR A 271 -13.29 -10.53 -20.11
CA THR A 271 -13.49 -10.92 -21.51
C THR A 271 -12.15 -11.01 -22.21
N VAL A 272 -11.88 -12.14 -22.87
CA VAL A 272 -10.64 -12.43 -23.61
C VAL A 272 -10.93 -12.81 -25.07
N ALA A 273 -9.91 -12.70 -25.92
CA ALA A 273 -10.01 -12.97 -27.36
C ALA A 273 -10.06 -14.48 -27.71
N GLU A 274 -9.49 -15.32 -26.85
CA GLU A 274 -9.42 -16.78 -27.03
C GLU A 274 -9.88 -17.49 -25.75
N GLU A 275 -10.30 -18.75 -25.86
CA GLU A 275 -10.71 -19.58 -24.74
C GLU A 275 -9.58 -19.71 -23.71
N LEU A 276 -9.91 -19.48 -22.43
CA LEU A 276 -9.04 -19.85 -21.33
C LEU A 276 -9.09 -21.36 -21.13
N VAL A 277 -7.92 -21.96 -20.92
CA VAL A 277 -7.77 -23.40 -20.62
C VAL A 277 -7.21 -23.64 -19.22
N ALA A 278 -6.59 -22.63 -18.60
CA ALA A 278 -6.18 -22.67 -17.21
C ALA A 278 -6.10 -21.27 -16.60
N ALA A 279 -6.33 -21.19 -15.30
CA ALA A 279 -6.17 -19.98 -14.52
C ALA A 279 -5.54 -20.32 -13.16
N ARG A 280 -4.61 -19.48 -12.70
CA ARG A 280 -4.04 -19.51 -11.35
C ARG A 280 -4.08 -18.11 -10.77
N GLY A 281 -4.09 -17.97 -9.46
CA GLY A 281 -4.08 -16.65 -8.85
C GLY A 281 -3.58 -16.67 -7.42
N GLY A 282 -3.42 -15.47 -6.89
CA GLY A 282 -3.00 -15.28 -5.51
C GLY A 282 -3.33 -13.89 -5.02
N LEU A 283 -3.41 -13.75 -3.70
CA LEU A 283 -3.58 -12.48 -3.01
C LEU A 283 -2.35 -12.20 -2.14
N LEU A 284 -1.88 -10.97 -2.15
CA LEU A 284 -0.98 -10.47 -1.14
C LEU A 284 -1.81 -9.81 -0.04
N LEU A 285 -1.68 -10.31 1.18
CA LEU A 285 -2.33 -9.79 2.39
C LEU A 285 -1.30 -9.16 3.30
N ARG A 286 -1.75 -8.24 4.16
CA ARG A 286 -0.96 -7.57 5.17
C ARG A 286 -1.50 -7.87 6.56
N SER A 287 -0.62 -8.23 7.49
CA SER A 287 -0.96 -8.40 8.91
C SER A 287 -0.87 -7.08 9.68
N ALA A 288 -1.83 -6.83 10.57
CA ALA A 288 -1.88 -5.64 11.41
C ALA A 288 -0.77 -5.55 12.47
N GLU A 289 -0.17 -6.67 12.89
CA GLU A 289 0.75 -6.70 14.04
C GLU A 289 2.24 -6.46 13.68
N GLY A 290 2.62 -6.45 12.40
CA GLY A 290 4.04 -6.38 12.04
C GLY A 290 4.40 -5.83 10.66
N ASP A 291 3.44 -5.23 9.94
CA ASP A 291 3.60 -4.82 8.53
C ASP A 291 4.09 -5.97 7.62
N GLN A 292 3.88 -7.20 8.07
CA GLN A 292 4.27 -8.41 7.33
C GLN A 292 3.31 -8.60 6.17
N MET A 293 3.88 -8.82 4.99
CA MET A 293 3.15 -9.15 3.77
C MET A 293 3.21 -10.65 3.53
N CYS A 294 2.09 -11.23 3.14
CA CYS A 294 1.93 -12.67 2.98
C CYS A 294 1.13 -12.98 1.73
N GLU A 295 1.69 -13.80 0.84
CA GLU A 295 0.95 -14.30 -0.31
C GLU A 295 0.06 -15.48 0.11
N VAL A 296 -1.16 -15.47 -0.38
CA VAL A 296 -2.15 -16.53 -0.30
C VAL A 296 -2.49 -16.98 -1.72
N ALA A 297 -2.03 -18.17 -2.11
CA ALA A 297 -2.38 -18.76 -3.39
C ALA A 297 -3.86 -19.19 -3.42
N LEU A 298 -4.54 -18.91 -4.52
CA LEU A 298 -5.92 -19.30 -4.74
C LEU A 298 -5.97 -20.77 -5.21
N GLY A 299 -6.10 -21.70 -4.26
CA GLY A 299 -6.18 -23.16 -4.50
C GLY A 299 -5.60 -24.04 -3.39
N ASN A 300 -4.74 -23.49 -2.53
CA ASN A 300 -4.23 -23.95 -1.23
C ASN A 300 -2.88 -23.25 -0.98
N LEU A 301 -2.73 -22.65 0.20
CA LEU A 301 -1.69 -21.67 0.55
C LEU A 301 -0.25 -22.17 0.34
N ALA A 302 0.60 -21.29 -0.18
CA ALA A 302 2.02 -21.25 0.14
C ALA A 302 2.36 -19.82 0.60
N LEU A 303 2.77 -19.66 1.87
CA LEU A 303 3.24 -18.39 2.41
C LEU A 303 4.68 -18.16 1.97
N CYS A 304 4.93 -17.11 1.20
CA CYS A 304 6.27 -16.54 1.10
C CYS A 304 6.42 -15.50 2.20
N GLY A 305 7.17 -15.82 3.26
CA GLY A 305 7.55 -14.86 4.28
C GLY A 305 8.52 -13.85 3.69
N PHE A 306 8.07 -12.60 3.50
CA PHE A 306 8.98 -11.51 3.18
C PHE A 306 9.56 -10.97 4.49
N ALA A 307 10.77 -11.41 4.81
CA ALA A 307 11.54 -10.77 5.87
C ALA A 307 11.81 -9.30 5.48
N PRO A 308 11.76 -8.37 6.45
CA PRO A 308 12.24 -7.02 6.22
C PRO A 308 13.71 -7.04 5.75
N ALA A 309 14.08 -6.07 4.91
CA ALA A 309 15.30 -5.98 4.09
C ALA A 309 16.68 -6.05 4.81
N ASP A 310 16.73 -6.48 6.06
CA ASP A 310 17.96 -6.64 6.86
C ASP A 310 18.29 -8.11 7.15
N ALA A 311 17.73 -9.06 6.39
CA ALA A 311 18.06 -10.48 6.48
C ALA A 311 18.82 -10.95 5.25
N ASP A 312 19.98 -11.57 5.48
CA ASP A 312 20.92 -12.11 4.50
C ASP A 312 20.24 -12.86 3.34
N ALA A 313 20.73 -12.59 2.13
CA ALA A 313 20.13 -12.95 0.85
C ALA A 313 20.25 -14.44 0.43
N ASP A 314 20.51 -15.36 1.35
CA ASP A 314 20.83 -16.76 1.03
C ASP A 314 19.86 -17.76 1.69
N ALA A 315 18.56 -17.70 1.35
CA ALA A 315 17.62 -18.82 1.50
C ALA A 315 16.30 -18.59 0.76
N VAL A 316 16.28 -18.64 -0.57
CA VAL A 316 15.01 -18.63 -1.35
C VAL A 316 14.54 -20.07 -1.55
N GLY A 317 13.71 -20.54 -0.61
CA GLY A 317 12.92 -21.77 -0.78
C GLY A 317 11.71 -21.49 -1.67
N VAL A 318 11.73 -22.02 -2.90
CA VAL A 318 10.64 -21.88 -3.87
C VAL A 318 9.45 -22.74 -3.44
N GLY A 319 8.41 -22.13 -2.86
CA GLY A 319 7.17 -22.81 -2.49
C GLY A 319 6.30 -23.17 -3.70
N ALA A 320 5.72 -24.37 -3.71
CA ALA A 320 4.85 -24.82 -4.80
C ALA A 320 3.54 -24.02 -4.89
N SER A 321 3.02 -23.82 -6.09
CA SER A 321 1.67 -23.28 -6.33
C SER A 321 0.65 -24.42 -6.22
N ALA A 322 -0.45 -24.24 -5.49
CA ALA A 322 -1.58 -25.15 -5.60
C ALA A 322 -2.21 -25.13 -7.01
N PRO A 323 -2.90 -26.21 -7.42
CA PRO A 323 -3.66 -26.22 -8.67
C PRO A 323 -4.77 -25.16 -8.62
N GLY A 324 -5.00 -24.49 -9.74
CA GLY A 324 -6.14 -23.59 -9.91
C GLY A 324 -7.48 -24.34 -9.91
N PRO A 325 -8.60 -23.62 -9.81
CA PRO A 325 -9.92 -24.21 -9.83
C PRO A 325 -10.18 -24.66 -11.27
N PRO A 326 -10.93 -25.75 -11.48
CA PRO A 326 -11.35 -26.11 -12.82
C PRO A 326 -12.16 -24.95 -13.41
N LEU A 327 -11.95 -24.68 -14.71
CA LEU A 327 -12.88 -23.84 -15.46
C LEU A 327 -14.20 -24.61 -15.53
N VAL A 328 -15.23 -24.07 -14.87
CA VAL A 328 -16.53 -24.73 -14.71
C VAL A 328 -17.38 -24.53 -15.97
N GLU A 329 -18.32 -25.45 -16.19
CA GLU A 329 -19.32 -25.40 -17.27
C GLU A 329 -19.95 -24.01 -17.43
N ALA A 330 -20.32 -23.70 -18.67
CA ALA A 330 -20.94 -22.44 -19.01
C ALA A 330 -22.26 -22.28 -18.24
N VAL A 331 -22.51 -21.08 -17.71
CA VAL A 331 -23.72 -20.75 -16.95
C VAL A 331 -24.36 -19.48 -17.50
N SER A 332 -25.69 -19.45 -17.47
CA SER A 332 -26.48 -18.30 -17.89
C SER A 332 -26.22 -17.06 -17.02
N GLU A 333 -26.41 -15.85 -17.58
CA GLU A 333 -26.30 -14.60 -16.81
C GLU A 333 -27.25 -14.57 -15.59
N ALA A 334 -28.43 -15.17 -15.71
CA ALA A 334 -29.39 -15.26 -14.61
C ALA A 334 -28.93 -16.19 -13.47
N GLU A 335 -28.14 -17.22 -13.79
CA GLU A 335 -27.52 -18.08 -12.79
C GLU A 335 -26.31 -17.41 -12.14
N LEU A 336 -25.50 -16.70 -12.92
CA LEU A 336 -24.41 -15.86 -12.39
C LEU A 336 -24.91 -14.78 -11.44
N ALA A 337 -26.02 -14.11 -11.77
CA ALA A 337 -26.64 -13.14 -10.89
C ALA A 337 -27.02 -13.73 -9.53
N ARG A 338 -27.51 -14.98 -9.52
CA ARG A 338 -27.83 -15.73 -8.28
C ARG A 338 -26.56 -16.14 -7.52
N LEU A 339 -25.55 -16.64 -8.21
CA LEU A 339 -24.26 -17.00 -7.61
C LEU A 339 -23.51 -15.80 -7.00
N ASN A 340 -23.79 -14.60 -7.50
CA ASN A 340 -23.16 -13.36 -7.05
C ASN A 340 -23.90 -12.69 -5.87
N GLU A 341 -24.99 -13.27 -5.38
CA GLU A 341 -25.68 -12.75 -4.21
C GLU A 341 -24.71 -12.72 -3.00
N GLY A 342 -24.48 -11.53 -2.44
CA GLY A 342 -23.55 -11.33 -1.33
C GLY A 342 -22.07 -11.16 -1.71
N TYR A 343 -21.74 -10.98 -2.99
CA TYR A 343 -20.39 -10.64 -3.47
C TYR A 343 -20.28 -9.16 -3.85
N ASN A 344 -19.14 -8.55 -3.52
CA ASN A 344 -18.81 -7.20 -3.98
C ASN A 344 -18.33 -7.23 -5.43
N PHE A 345 -19.10 -6.64 -6.35
CA PHE A 345 -18.71 -6.59 -7.76
C PHE A 345 -17.60 -5.55 -7.99
N MET A 346 -16.43 -6.03 -8.39
CA MET A 346 -15.21 -5.21 -8.52
C MET A 346 -15.08 -4.54 -9.88
N GLY A 347 -15.87 -4.95 -10.88
CA GLY A 347 -15.87 -4.37 -12.21
C GLY A 347 -15.75 -5.40 -13.33
N ARG A 348 -15.80 -4.88 -14.56
CA ARG A 348 -15.61 -5.62 -15.81
C ARG A 348 -14.29 -5.21 -16.45
N LEU A 349 -13.52 -6.18 -16.89
CA LEU A 349 -12.26 -5.97 -17.59
C LEU A 349 -12.33 -6.64 -18.98
N GLU A 350 -12.22 -5.84 -20.03
CA GLU A 350 -12.03 -6.36 -21.38
C GLU A 350 -10.55 -6.34 -21.72
N ILE A 351 -10.00 -7.51 -22.08
CA ILE A 351 -8.60 -7.64 -22.48
C ILE A 351 -8.55 -8.13 -23.92
N ARG A 352 -8.14 -7.23 -24.82
CA ARG A 352 -7.68 -7.59 -26.16
C ARG A 352 -6.16 -7.62 -26.12
N ILE A 353 -5.59 -8.81 -26.28
CA ILE A 353 -4.15 -8.97 -26.51
C ILE A 353 -4.06 -9.28 -28.00
N ASP A 354 -4.02 -8.23 -28.81
CA ASP A 354 -3.60 -8.33 -30.20
C ASP A 354 -2.06 -8.29 -30.15
N GLU A 355 -1.45 -9.48 -30.13
CA GLU A 355 0.00 -9.81 -29.96
C GLU A 355 0.55 -9.90 -28.53
#